data_AF-A0A535WDW9-F1
#
_entry.id   AF-A0A535WDW9-F1
#
_cell.length_a   1.000
_cell.length_b   1.000
_cell.length_c   1.000
_cell.angle_alpha   90.00
_cell.angle_beta   90.00
_cell.angle_gamma   90.00
#
_symmetry.space_group_name_H-M   'P 1'
#
loop_
_entity.id
_entity.type
_entity.pdbx_description
1 polymer ?
#
loop_
_entity_poly.entity_id
_entity_poly.type
_entity_poly.pdbx_seq_one_letter_code
_entity_poly.pdbx_strand_id
1 'polypeptide(L)'
;MRPKPSTGPVERRRRALLQASDQLLDQVEELRLRDYLSVPAQVRSAIRDLQVSAGRGEAAAAPANLRAAHQLVLAIQHRLMAANPNNVTPRVHPGRGPGQATVKALAGGGTWKLLALPGQAAQSRDEWLGQVAATVERALDRWVYAQHHAARAAREHLGVQQALGRARTAWQNYWELHQEAERLTASGP
;
A
#
# COMPACT_ATOMS: atom_id res chain seq x y z
N MET A 1 29.78 -4.60 6.13
CA MET A 1 29.31 -4.68 7.54
C MET A 1 27.79 -4.72 7.54
N ARG A 2 27.16 -5.82 7.97
CA ARG A 2 25.70 -5.89 8.12
C ARG A 2 25.28 -5.02 9.33
N PRO A 3 24.27 -4.14 9.24
CA PRO A 3 23.77 -3.45 10.43
C PRO A 3 23.12 -4.46 11.38
N LYS A 4 23.54 -4.45 12.65
CA LYS A 4 22.92 -5.27 13.71
C LYS A 4 21.46 -4.85 13.91
N PRO A 5 20.53 -5.80 14.13
CA PRO A 5 19.15 -5.45 14.45
C PRO A 5 19.12 -4.59 15.71
N SER A 6 18.45 -3.43 15.66
CA SER A 6 18.35 -2.55 16.82
C SER A 6 17.51 -3.23 17.92
N THR A 7 18.17 -3.77 18.93
CA THR A 7 17.53 -4.43 20.09
C THR A 7 17.12 -3.43 21.19
N GLY A 8 17.02 -2.15 20.84
CA GLY A 8 16.78 -1.06 21.78
C GLY A 8 15.37 -1.08 22.39
N PRO A 9 15.18 -0.37 23.52
CA PRO A 9 13.88 -0.25 24.19
C PRO A 9 12.76 0.27 23.26
N VAL A 10 13.10 1.06 22.24
CA VAL A 10 12.15 1.58 21.23
C VAL A 10 11.62 0.46 20.33
N GLU A 11 12.47 -0.46 19.88
CA GLU A 11 12.04 -1.59 19.03
C GLU A 11 11.20 -2.59 19.82
N ARG A 12 11.56 -2.88 21.08
CA ARG A 12 10.75 -3.71 21.97
C ARG A 12 9.36 -3.12 22.19
N ARG A 13 9.29 -1.81 22.45
CA ARG A 13 8.02 -1.09 22.60
C ARG A 13 7.19 -1.13 21.30
N ARG A 14 7.81 -0.94 20.14
CA ARG A 14 7.13 -1.03 18.83
C ARG A 14 6.53 -2.41 18.59
N ARG A 15 7.26 -3.48 18.90
CA ARG A 15 6.76 -4.87 18.77
C ARG A 15 5.62 -5.17 19.74
N ALA A 16 5.73 -4.73 21.00
CA ALA A 16 4.66 -4.88 21.98
C ALA A 16 3.37 -4.16 21.55
N LEU A 17 3.49 -2.96 20.98
CA LEU A 17 2.35 -2.23 20.44
C LEU A 17 1.75 -2.89 19.19
N LEU A 18 2.57 -3.49 18.32
CA LEU A 18 2.07 -4.28 17.18
C LEU A 18 1.28 -5.50 17.66
N GLN A 19 1.82 -6.25 18.61
CA GLN A 19 1.13 -7.39 19.19
C GLN A 19 -0.21 -6.99 19.85
N ALA A 20 -0.22 -5.90 20.61
CA ALA A 20 -1.45 -5.37 21.21
C ALA A 20 -2.47 -4.92 20.15
N SER A 21 -2.00 -4.38 19.02
CA SER A 21 -2.88 -4.00 17.90
C SER A 21 -3.45 -5.19 17.15
N ASP A 22 -2.67 -6.27 16.97
CA ASP A 22 -3.14 -7.51 16.34
C ASP A 22 -4.29 -8.12 17.16
N GLN A 23 -4.09 -8.26 18.47
CA GLN A 23 -5.11 -8.78 19.40
C GLN A 23 -6.40 -7.97 19.38
N LEU A 24 -6.29 -6.65 19.25
CA LEU A 24 -7.44 -5.75 19.21
C LEU A 24 -8.15 -5.78 17.85
N LEU A 25 -7.43 -6.03 16.76
CA LEU A 25 -8.00 -6.24 15.43
C LEU A 25 -8.84 -7.52 15.41
N ASP A 26 -8.33 -8.61 15.99
CA ASP A 26 -9.04 -9.89 16.09
C ASP A 26 -10.36 -9.74 16.84
N GLN A 27 -10.37 -9.00 17.97
CA GLN A 27 -11.58 -8.73 18.75
C GLN A 27 -12.61 -7.91 17.95
N VAL A 28 -12.16 -6.92 17.17
CA VAL A 28 -13.06 -6.11 16.33
C VAL A 28 -13.63 -6.95 15.19
N GLU A 29 -12.85 -7.85 14.59
CA GLU A 29 -13.32 -8.76 13.55
C GLU A 29 -14.30 -9.80 14.09
N GLU A 30 -14.07 -10.36 15.28
CA GLU A 30 -15.01 -11.27 15.92
C GLU A 30 -16.38 -10.61 16.16
N LEU A 31 -16.38 -9.34 16.59
CA LEU A 31 -17.61 -8.56 16.75
C LEU A 31 -18.33 -8.30 15.42
N ARG A 32 -17.57 -8.07 14.34
CA ARG A 32 -18.15 -7.90 12.99
C ARG A 32 -18.73 -9.20 12.46
N LEU A 33 -18.06 -10.33 12.66
CA LEU A 33 -18.53 -11.66 12.24
C LEU A 33 -19.80 -12.09 12.99
N ARG A 34 -20.00 -11.57 14.20
CA ARG A 34 -21.22 -11.77 14.99
C ARG A 34 -22.29 -10.70 14.76
N ASP A 35 -22.14 -9.87 13.72
CA ASP A 35 -23.07 -8.80 13.34
C ASP A 35 -23.42 -7.81 14.47
N TYR A 36 -22.48 -7.55 15.40
CA TYR A 36 -22.70 -6.53 16.42
C TYR A 36 -22.83 -5.15 15.77
N LEU A 37 -23.85 -4.39 16.16
CA LEU A 37 -24.12 -3.06 15.59
C LEU A 37 -23.32 -1.94 16.27
N SER A 38 -22.71 -2.21 17.42
CA SER A 38 -21.97 -1.21 18.19
C SER A 38 -20.66 -1.77 18.75
N VAL A 39 -19.69 -0.87 18.96
CA VAL A 39 -18.40 -1.23 19.54
C VAL A 39 -18.54 -1.29 21.07
N PRO A 40 -18.22 -2.41 21.74
CA PRO A 40 -18.22 -2.47 23.21
C PRO A 40 -17.33 -1.39 23.83
N ALA A 41 -17.72 -0.84 24.98
CA ALA A 41 -16.99 0.24 25.64
C ALA A 41 -15.53 -0.14 25.97
N GLN A 42 -15.30 -1.40 26.34
CA GLN A 42 -13.96 -1.95 26.60
C GLN A 42 -13.06 -1.87 25.36
N VAL A 43 -13.58 -2.28 24.19
CA VAL A 43 -12.86 -2.20 22.91
C VAL A 43 -12.62 -0.75 22.50
N ARG A 44 -13.59 0.15 22.74
CA ARG A 44 -13.41 1.60 22.50
C ARG A 44 -12.27 2.19 23.33
N SER A 45 -12.20 1.85 24.62
CA SER A 45 -11.12 2.30 25.51
C SER A 45 -9.78 1.75 25.06
N ALA A 46 -9.70 0.44 24.78
CA ALA A 46 -8.47 -0.19 24.33
C ALA A 46 -7.92 0.43 23.04
N ILE A 47 -8.80 0.77 22.08
CA ILE A 47 -8.39 1.46 20.83
C ILE A 47 -7.88 2.87 21.13
N ARG A 48 -8.46 3.58 22.09
CA ARG A 48 -7.98 4.90 22.52
C ARG A 48 -6.61 4.80 23.20
N ASP A 49 -6.45 3.87 24.13
CA ASP A 49 -5.20 3.68 24.88
C ASP A 49 -4.04 3.26 23.97
N LEU A 50 -4.34 2.43 22.96
CA LEU A 50 -3.39 2.03 21.92
C LEU A 50 -2.96 3.24 21.05
N GLN A 51 -3.89 4.13 20.68
CA GLN A 51 -3.58 5.37 19.95
C GLN A 51 -2.68 6.30 20.77
N VAL A 52 -2.98 6.49 22.05
CA VAL A 52 -2.17 7.31 22.96
C VAL A 52 -0.76 6.71 23.10
N SER A 53 -0.68 5.40 23.31
CA SER A 53 0.59 4.67 23.45
C SER A 53 1.46 4.68 22.19
N ALA A 54 0.81 4.76 21.01
CA ALA A 54 1.44 4.93 19.70
C ALA A 54 1.75 6.40 19.33
N GLY A 55 1.46 7.35 20.23
CA GLY A 55 1.86 8.75 20.11
C GLY A 55 0.88 9.65 19.35
N ARG A 56 -0.43 9.37 19.37
CA ARG A 56 -1.46 10.32 18.90
C ARG A 56 -1.89 11.36 19.94
N GLY A 57 -1.65 11.15 21.24
CA GLY A 57 -1.99 12.11 22.30
C GLY A 57 -3.46 12.58 22.24
N GLU A 58 -3.69 13.89 22.26
CA GLU A 58 -5.01 14.55 22.18
C GLU A 58 -5.79 14.25 20.89
N ALA A 59 -5.14 13.77 19.83
CA ALA A 59 -5.79 13.39 18.57
C ALA A 59 -6.32 11.94 18.56
N ALA A 60 -6.31 11.26 19.71
CA ALA A 60 -6.88 9.92 19.87
C ALA A 60 -8.42 10.00 19.91
N ALA A 61 -9.06 9.38 18.92
CA ALA A 61 -10.52 9.37 18.81
C ALA A 61 -11.10 7.99 19.15
N ALA A 62 -12.25 7.99 19.83
CA ALA A 62 -13.03 6.78 20.02
C ALA A 62 -13.74 6.41 18.70
N PRO A 63 -13.79 5.12 18.32
CA PRO A 63 -14.47 4.72 17.09
C PRO A 63 -15.99 4.84 17.23
N ALA A 64 -16.61 5.44 16.21
CA ALA A 64 -18.06 5.61 16.13
C ALA A 64 -18.81 4.29 15.83
N ASN A 65 -18.16 3.35 15.13
CA ASN A 65 -18.72 2.05 14.75
C ASN A 65 -17.59 1.02 14.52
N LEU A 66 -17.94 -0.25 14.31
CA LEU A 66 -16.94 -1.33 14.14
C LEU A 66 -16.04 -1.13 12.91
N ARG A 67 -16.55 -0.53 11.83
CA ARG A 67 -15.73 -0.19 10.65
C ARG A 67 -14.68 0.87 10.99
N ALA A 68 -15.05 1.90 11.74
CA ALA A 68 -14.12 2.91 12.23
C ALA A 68 -13.11 2.32 13.22
N ALA A 69 -13.54 1.40 14.10
CA ALA A 69 -12.66 0.67 15.01
C ALA A 69 -11.58 -0.10 14.23
N HIS A 70 -11.99 -0.87 13.23
CA HIS A 70 -11.09 -1.63 12.36
C HIS A 70 -10.08 -0.75 11.62
N GLN A 71 -10.56 0.34 11.00
CA GLN A 71 -9.69 1.28 10.28
C GLN A 71 -8.67 1.97 11.19
N LEU A 72 -9.04 2.30 12.43
CA LEU A 72 -8.13 2.90 13.40
C LEU A 72 -7.02 1.93 13.81
N VAL A 73 -7.35 0.66 14.06
CA VAL A 73 -6.35 -0.36 14.43
C VAL A 73 -5.37 -0.62 13.28
N LEU A 74 -5.85 -0.78 12.05
CA LEU A 74 -4.98 -0.93 10.87
C LEU A 74 -4.07 0.29 10.64
N ALA A 75 -4.58 1.50 10.86
CA ALA A 75 -3.77 2.71 10.71
C ALA A 75 -2.62 2.77 11.74
N ILE A 76 -2.83 2.25 12.95
CA ILE A 76 -1.79 2.13 13.98
C ILE A 76 -0.75 1.09 13.57
N GLN A 77 -1.18 -0.11 13.13
CA GLN A 77 -0.29 -1.16 12.64
C GLN A 77 0.60 -0.66 11.50
N HIS A 78 0.01 0.00 10.49
CA HIS A 78 0.77 0.57 9.37
C HIS A 78 1.84 1.55 9.84
N ARG A 79 1.52 2.44 10.78
CA ARG A 79 2.50 3.40 11.33
C ARG A 79 3.61 2.69 12.10
N LEU A 80 3.28 1.68 12.90
CA LEU A 80 4.27 0.89 13.66
C LEU A 80 5.15 0.03 12.74
N MET A 81 4.63 -0.48 11.63
CA MET A 81 5.41 -1.20 10.61
C MET A 81 6.34 -0.25 9.84
N ALA A 82 5.86 0.96 9.51
CA ALA A 82 6.66 1.99 8.84
C ALA A 82 7.82 2.49 9.70
N ALA A 83 7.69 2.45 11.03
CA ALA A 83 8.73 2.85 11.97
C ALA A 83 9.82 1.78 12.23
N ASN A 84 9.84 0.66 11.47
CA ASN A 84 10.84 -0.39 11.63
C ASN A 84 12.22 0.07 11.08
N PRO A 85 13.27 0.18 11.91
CA PRO A 85 14.58 0.66 11.48
C PRO A 85 15.36 -0.34 10.61
N ASN A 86 14.91 -1.60 10.51
CA ASN A 86 15.51 -2.62 9.65
C ASN A 86 14.86 -2.68 8.26
N ASN A 87 13.92 -1.78 7.96
CA ASN A 87 13.28 -1.69 6.65
C ASN A 87 14.18 -0.87 5.70
N VAL A 88 15.00 -1.55 4.90
CA VAL A 88 15.80 -0.92 3.83
C VAL A 88 14.88 -0.75 2.61
N THR A 89 14.32 0.44 2.42
CA THR A 89 13.27 0.70 1.43
C THR A 89 13.80 1.23 0.08
N PRO A 90 13.23 0.79 -1.06
CA PRO A 90 13.27 1.53 -2.32
C PRO A 90 12.53 2.88 -2.18
N ARG A 91 12.91 3.87 -2.98
CA ARG A 91 12.49 5.29 -2.84
C ARG A 91 11.00 5.48 -2.55
N VAL A 92 10.72 6.22 -1.48
CA VAL A 92 9.39 6.73 -1.12
C VAL A 92 9.08 7.94 -1.99
N HIS A 93 8.03 7.86 -2.81
CA HIS A 93 7.38 9.06 -3.33
C HIS A 93 6.49 9.66 -2.22
N PRO A 94 6.41 11.00 -2.07
CA PRO A 94 5.64 11.63 -1.01
C PRO A 94 4.19 11.12 -0.98
N GLY A 95 3.79 10.48 0.12
CA GLY A 95 2.42 9.99 0.35
C GLY A 95 2.16 8.49 0.13
N ARG A 96 3.16 7.59 0.14
CA ARG A 96 2.97 6.17 -0.25
C ARG A 96 3.70 5.12 0.62
N GLY A 97 3.09 3.94 0.78
CA GLY A 97 3.72 2.69 1.24
C GLY A 97 4.12 1.73 0.09
N PRO A 98 5.13 0.87 0.27
CA PRO A 98 5.68 0.01 -0.79
C PRO A 98 4.64 -0.98 -1.35
N GLY A 99 4.70 -1.25 -2.66
CA GLY A 99 3.81 -2.21 -3.33
C GLY A 99 2.36 -1.76 -3.56
N GLN A 100 1.92 -0.60 -3.04
CA GLN A 100 0.53 -0.16 -3.22
C GLN A 100 0.28 0.48 -4.59
N ALA A 101 -0.59 -0.13 -5.40
CA ALA A 101 -1.08 0.43 -6.65
C ALA A 101 -1.87 1.73 -6.42
N THR A 102 -1.57 2.79 -7.17
CA THR A 102 -2.25 4.10 -7.05
C THR A 102 -3.33 4.26 -8.10
N VAL A 103 -4.40 4.99 -7.80
CA VAL A 103 -5.45 5.29 -8.78
C VAL A 103 -5.28 6.74 -9.22
N LYS A 104 -4.90 6.96 -10.48
CA LYS A 104 -4.69 8.29 -11.07
C LYS A 104 -5.97 8.75 -11.76
N ALA A 105 -6.45 9.94 -11.42
CA ALA A 105 -7.51 10.60 -12.17
C ALA A 105 -7.00 11.01 -13.56
N LEU A 106 -7.83 10.84 -14.58
CA LEU A 106 -7.46 11.08 -15.97
C LEU A 106 -8.04 12.41 -16.47
N ALA A 107 -7.27 13.10 -17.31
CA ALA A 107 -7.80 14.22 -18.08
C ALA A 107 -8.89 13.70 -19.02
N GLY A 108 -10.12 14.21 -18.88
CA GLY A 108 -11.31 13.67 -19.57
C GLY A 108 -12.18 12.73 -18.72
N GLY A 109 -11.87 12.57 -17.43
CA GLY A 109 -12.71 11.86 -16.46
C GLY A 109 -12.35 10.39 -16.28
N GLY A 110 -12.78 9.80 -15.17
CA GLY A 110 -12.45 8.42 -14.79
C GLY A 110 -11.05 8.26 -14.20
N THR A 111 -10.69 7.02 -13.89
CA THR A 111 -9.47 6.71 -13.15
C THR A 111 -8.69 5.54 -13.75
N TRP A 112 -7.39 5.48 -13.45
CA TRP A 112 -6.49 4.42 -13.88
C TRP A 112 -5.63 3.90 -12.73
N LYS A 113 -5.63 2.59 -12.52
CA LYS A 113 -4.79 1.95 -11.49
C LYS A 113 -3.37 1.75 -11.99
N LEU A 114 -2.42 2.53 -11.47
CA LEU A 114 -0.98 2.40 -11.68
C LEU A 114 -0.45 1.15 -10.99
N LEU A 115 0.31 0.35 -11.72
CA LEU A 115 1.08 -0.76 -11.18
C LEU A 115 2.33 -0.22 -10.48
N ALA A 116 2.87 -1.05 -9.60
CA ALA A 116 4.12 -0.80 -8.92
C ALA A 116 4.91 -2.10 -8.82
N LEU A 117 6.24 -1.97 -8.78
CA LEU A 117 7.08 -3.14 -8.60
C LEU A 117 6.80 -3.82 -7.24
N PRO A 118 6.89 -5.16 -7.20
CA PRO A 118 6.74 -5.90 -5.96
C PRO A 118 7.89 -5.54 -5.01
N GLY A 119 7.57 -5.38 -3.73
CA GLY A 119 8.59 -5.27 -2.69
C GLY A 119 9.42 -6.55 -2.61
N GLN A 120 10.69 -6.44 -2.21
CA GLN A 120 11.53 -7.60 -1.98
C GLN A 120 11.05 -8.34 -0.72
N ALA A 121 10.21 -9.36 -0.91
CA ALA A 121 9.70 -10.21 0.17
C ALA A 121 10.80 -11.20 0.63
N ALA A 122 10.50 -12.05 1.62
CA ALA A 122 11.42 -13.08 2.14
C ALA A 122 11.76 -14.22 1.14
N GLN A 123 11.34 -14.08 -0.12
CA GLN A 123 11.58 -15.00 -1.22
C GLN A 123 12.99 -14.86 -1.80
N SER A 124 13.39 -15.81 -2.65
CA SER A 124 14.70 -15.75 -3.30
C SER A 124 14.82 -14.54 -4.24
N ARG A 125 16.05 -14.06 -4.45
CA ARG A 125 16.31 -12.91 -5.35
C ARG A 125 15.81 -13.20 -6.76
N ASP A 126 16.05 -14.39 -7.28
CA ASP A 126 15.68 -14.77 -8.65
C ASP A 126 14.16 -14.84 -8.81
N GLU A 127 13.46 -15.39 -7.82
CA GLU A 127 11.99 -15.41 -7.79
C GLU A 127 11.41 -13.99 -7.71
N TRP A 128 12.03 -13.10 -6.92
CA TRP A 128 11.64 -11.70 -6.86
C TRP A 128 11.90 -10.96 -8.18
N LEU A 129 13.06 -11.17 -8.81
CA LEU A 129 13.37 -10.62 -10.12
C LEU A 129 12.39 -11.13 -11.19
N GLY A 130 11.95 -12.39 -11.11
CA GLY A 130 10.90 -12.93 -11.96
C GLY A 130 9.55 -12.21 -11.78
N GLN A 131 9.17 -11.87 -10.54
CA GLN A 131 7.96 -11.07 -10.29
C GLN A 131 8.10 -9.61 -10.75
N VAL A 132 9.30 -9.02 -10.65
CA VAL A 132 9.60 -7.69 -11.20
C VAL A 132 9.40 -7.72 -12.73
N ALA A 133 10.02 -8.67 -13.42
CA ALA A 133 9.87 -8.83 -14.87
C ALA A 133 8.41 -9.02 -15.29
N ALA A 134 7.68 -9.93 -14.64
CA ALA A 134 6.26 -10.16 -14.90
C ALA A 134 5.38 -8.90 -14.62
N THR A 135 5.79 -8.04 -13.70
CA THR A 135 5.07 -6.79 -13.43
C THR A 135 5.28 -5.74 -14.51
N VAL A 136 6.50 -5.65 -15.06
CA VAL A 136 6.83 -4.78 -16.20
C VAL A 136 6.09 -5.22 -17.47
N GLU A 137 6.10 -6.53 -17.77
CA GLU A 137 5.36 -7.11 -18.90
C GLU A 137 3.86 -6.81 -18.79
N ARG A 138 3.27 -7.01 -17.61
CA ARG A 138 1.86 -6.68 -17.37
C ARG A 138 1.55 -5.18 -17.55
N ALA A 139 2.51 -4.30 -17.26
CA ALA A 139 2.34 -2.87 -17.51
C ALA A 139 2.32 -2.55 -19.02
N LEU A 140 3.17 -3.23 -19.80
CA LEU A 140 3.20 -3.13 -21.26
C LEU A 140 1.88 -3.62 -21.89
N ASP A 141 1.39 -4.78 -21.48
CA ASP A 141 0.12 -5.34 -21.97
C ASP A 141 -1.06 -4.39 -21.73
N ARG A 142 -1.09 -3.76 -20.55
CA ARG A 142 -2.12 -2.77 -20.19
C ARG A 142 -2.03 -1.50 -21.03
N TRP A 143 -0.83 -1.10 -21.44
CA TRP A 143 -0.65 0.01 -22.38
C TRP A 143 -1.14 -0.36 -23.78
N VAL A 144 -0.76 -1.53 -24.31
CA VAL A 144 -1.22 -2.01 -25.63
C VAL A 144 -2.75 -2.06 -25.68
N TYR A 145 -3.38 -2.61 -24.63
CA TYR A 145 -4.83 -2.62 -24.49
C TYR A 145 -5.42 -1.19 -24.50
N ALA A 146 -4.88 -0.29 -23.67
CA ALA A 146 -5.36 1.10 -23.62
C ALA A 146 -5.18 1.83 -24.96
N GLN A 147 -4.09 1.57 -25.68
CA GLN A 147 -3.81 2.15 -26.99
C GLN A 147 -4.79 1.63 -28.06
N HIS A 148 -5.11 0.33 -28.06
CA HIS A 148 -6.12 -0.23 -28.94
C HIS A 148 -7.49 0.43 -28.73
N HIS A 149 -7.89 0.62 -27.46
CA HIS A 149 -9.14 1.32 -27.12
C HIS A 149 -9.12 2.79 -27.51
N ALA A 150 -7.98 3.48 -27.39
CA ALA A 150 -7.85 4.86 -27.85
C ALA A 150 -7.99 4.98 -29.37
N ALA A 151 -7.39 4.07 -30.14
CA ALA A 151 -7.52 4.03 -31.60
C ALA A 151 -8.96 3.72 -32.04
N ARG A 152 -9.65 2.80 -31.34
CA ARG A 152 -11.08 2.54 -31.57
C ARG A 152 -11.95 3.76 -31.25
N ALA A 153 -11.78 4.37 -30.09
CA ALA A 153 -12.50 5.58 -29.67
C ALA A 153 -12.33 6.72 -30.68
N ALA A 154 -11.12 6.91 -31.23
CA ALA A 154 -10.84 7.91 -32.25
C ALA A 154 -11.61 7.66 -33.56
N ARG A 155 -11.70 6.39 -34.01
CA ARG A 155 -12.48 6.01 -35.19
C ARG A 155 -13.99 6.19 -34.99
N GLU A 156 -14.47 5.90 -33.79
CA GLU A 156 -15.90 6.00 -33.44
C GLU A 156 -16.29 7.43 -32.98
N HIS A 157 -15.33 8.35 -32.87
CA HIS A 157 -15.49 9.73 -32.39
C HIS A 157 -16.17 9.86 -31.00
N LEU A 158 -16.07 8.82 -30.16
CA LEU A 158 -16.70 8.75 -28.84
C LEU A 158 -15.65 8.56 -27.74
N GLY A 159 -15.69 9.39 -26.70
CA GLY A 159 -14.84 9.22 -25.51
C GLY A 159 -13.33 9.36 -25.76
N VAL A 160 -12.92 9.96 -26.87
CA VAL A 160 -11.53 10.03 -27.36
C VAL A 160 -10.56 10.58 -26.30
N GLN A 161 -10.91 11.67 -25.64
CA GLN A 161 -10.04 12.32 -24.66
C GLN A 161 -9.75 11.44 -23.44
N GLN A 162 -10.78 10.75 -22.93
CA GLN A 162 -10.61 9.80 -21.83
C GLN A 162 -9.74 8.61 -22.24
N ALA A 163 -9.98 8.05 -23.44
CA ALA A 163 -9.22 6.91 -23.92
C ALA A 163 -7.74 7.25 -24.18
N LEU A 164 -7.45 8.43 -24.75
CA LEU A 164 -6.09 8.96 -24.89
C LEU A 164 -5.43 9.21 -23.53
N GLY A 165 -6.18 9.74 -22.56
CA GLY A 165 -5.70 9.93 -21.18
C GLY A 165 -5.27 8.62 -20.52
N ARG A 166 -6.03 7.53 -20.73
CA ARG A 166 -5.66 6.17 -20.26
C ARG A 166 -4.38 5.68 -20.93
N ALA A 167 -4.30 5.76 -22.25
CA ALA A 167 -3.14 5.28 -23.00
C ALA A 167 -1.85 6.00 -22.59
N ARG A 168 -1.88 7.33 -22.47
CA ARG A 168 -0.73 8.13 -22.01
C ARG A 168 -0.32 7.78 -20.58
N THR A 169 -1.29 7.60 -19.68
CA THR A 169 -1.01 7.26 -18.29
C THR A 169 -0.45 5.84 -18.16
N ALA A 170 -0.93 4.89 -18.95
CA ALA A 170 -0.42 3.53 -18.99
C ALA A 170 1.02 3.48 -19.53
N TRP A 171 1.32 4.25 -20.59
CA TRP A 171 2.67 4.37 -21.14
C TRP A 171 3.67 4.89 -20.10
N GLN A 172 3.30 5.97 -19.41
CA GLN A 172 4.13 6.55 -18.36
C GLN A 172 4.42 5.55 -17.24
N ASN A 173 3.40 4.81 -16.79
CA ASN A 173 3.56 3.79 -15.74
C ASN A 173 4.47 2.65 -16.19
N TYR A 174 4.33 2.16 -17.42
CA TYR A 174 5.24 1.16 -17.99
C TYR A 174 6.69 1.65 -17.99
N TRP A 175 6.93 2.85 -18.52
CA TRP A 175 8.29 3.39 -18.67
C TRP A 175 8.98 3.65 -17.32
N GLU A 176 8.22 4.09 -16.31
CA GLU A 176 8.72 4.25 -14.94
C GLU A 176 9.14 2.91 -14.33
N LEU A 177 8.31 1.87 -14.49
CA LEU A 177 8.59 0.52 -13.98
C LEU A 177 9.74 -0.16 -14.70
N HIS A 178 9.86 0.03 -16.03
CA HIS A 178 10.97 -0.49 -16.81
C HIS A 178 12.31 0.08 -16.33
N GLN A 179 12.40 1.40 -16.21
CA GLN A 179 13.62 2.05 -15.71
C GLN A 179 13.92 1.68 -14.24
N GLU A 180 12.89 1.47 -13.42
CA GLU A 180 13.08 0.99 -12.05
C GLU A 180 13.60 -0.45 -12.02
N ALA A 181 13.05 -1.34 -12.84
CA ALA A 181 13.51 -2.72 -12.97
C ALA A 181 14.96 -2.80 -13.47
N GLU A 182 15.34 -2.01 -14.49
CA GLU A 182 16.72 -1.95 -14.99
C GLU A 182 17.72 -1.52 -13.91
N ARG A 183 17.33 -0.56 -13.06
CA ARG A 183 18.18 -0.16 -11.92
C ARG A 183 18.34 -1.29 -10.91
N LEU A 184 17.30 -2.07 -10.65
CA LEU A 184 17.34 -3.21 -9.71
C LEU A 184 18.20 -4.37 -10.24
N THR A 185 18.18 -4.61 -11.55
CA THR A 185 19.00 -5.64 -12.20
C THR A 185 20.46 -5.20 -12.35
N ALA A 186 20.72 -3.92 -12.64
CA ALA A 186 22.07 -3.36 -12.71
C ALA A 186 22.75 -3.26 -11.33
N SER A 187 21.97 -3.29 -10.25
CA SER A 187 22.45 -3.20 -8.85
C SER A 187 22.74 -4.58 -8.23
N GLY A 188 23.36 -5.53 -8.94
CA GLY A 188 23.66 -6.83 -8.33
C GLY A 188 24.89 -7.54 -8.86
N PRO A 189 25.48 -8.41 -8.01
CA PRO A 189 26.04 -8.09 -6.68
C PRO A 189 27.14 -7.02 -6.70
#